data_AF-D5P6M9-F1
#
_entry.id   AF-D5P6M9-F1
#
_cell.length_a   1.000
_cell.length_b   1.000
_cell.length_c   1.000
_cell.angle_alpha   90.00
_cell.angle_beta   90.00
_cell.angle_gamma   90.00
#
_symmetry.space_group_name_H-M   'P 1'
#
loop_
_entity.id
_entity.type
_entity.pdbx_description
1 polymer ?
#
loop_
_entity_poly.entity_id
_entity_poly.type
_entity_poly.pdbx_seq_one_letter_code
_entity_poly.pdbx_strand_id
1 'polypeptide(L)'
;MELGAGAPMFSVFCHHTGQPTVELLRQLVELMQARANRLRGHTRLHTPSTTEPLIVVIIDEIAALTAYLTDRKLRAEIEQLLGLLLSQGRAVGISVVAAVQDPAKDTLPVRQLFTVRIGLRMTEATQTAMVLGQGARDAGAECDLIADATPGVGYVVIDGTAHPTRVRAFHVTDHDITALARTFPAPRPRTQGTV
;
A
#
# COMPACT_ATOMS: atom_id res chain seq x y z
N MET A 1 6.46 -11.91 10.06
CA MET A 1 5.91 -10.84 9.20
C MET A 1 4.93 -10.06 10.05
N GLU A 2 5.03 -8.73 10.06
CA GLU A 2 4.29 -7.83 10.96
C GLU A 2 2.77 -8.02 10.83
N LEU A 3 2.27 -8.30 9.62
CA LEU A 3 0.85 -8.52 9.37
C LEU A 3 0.34 -9.94 9.68
N GLY A 4 1.21 -10.87 10.08
CA GLY A 4 0.87 -12.29 10.21
C GLY A 4 -0.20 -12.58 11.26
N ALA A 5 -0.13 -11.91 12.42
CA ALA A 5 -1.14 -12.05 13.48
C ALA A 5 -2.53 -11.55 13.05
N GLY A 6 -2.56 -10.62 12.09
CA GLY A 6 -3.79 -10.08 11.50
C GLY A 6 -4.35 -10.89 10.33
N ALA A 7 -3.72 -11.99 9.91
CA ALA A 7 -4.12 -12.78 8.74
C ALA A 7 -5.64 -13.07 8.64
N PRO A 8 -6.36 -13.42 9.74
CA PRO A 8 -7.80 -13.67 9.69
C PRO A 8 -8.65 -12.48 9.24
N MET A 9 -8.15 -11.23 9.34
CA MET A 9 -8.86 -10.01 8.94
C MET A 9 -8.78 -9.73 7.44
N PHE A 10 -7.93 -10.43 6.70
CA PHE A 10 -7.75 -10.21 5.27
C PHE A 10 -8.50 -11.27 4.45
N SER A 11 -9.25 -10.84 3.43
CA SER A 11 -9.93 -11.76 2.51
C SER A 11 -8.96 -12.61 1.70
N VAL A 12 -7.75 -12.10 1.48
CA VAL A 12 -6.63 -12.79 0.83
C VAL A 12 -5.34 -12.40 1.55
N PHE A 13 -4.50 -13.37 1.89
CA PHE A 13 -3.21 -13.15 2.53
C PHE A 13 -2.11 -13.91 1.79
N CYS A 14 -1.13 -13.19 1.25
CA CYS A 14 0.02 -13.77 0.53
C CYS A 14 1.32 -13.39 1.23
N HIS A 15 2.16 -14.39 1.50
CA HIS A 15 3.48 -14.22 2.12
C HIS A 15 4.62 -14.58 1.15
N HIS A 16 4.32 -14.81 -0.13
CA HIS A 16 5.30 -15.12 -1.17
C HIS A 16 5.70 -13.84 -1.91
N THR A 17 6.92 -13.78 -2.44
CA THR A 17 7.38 -12.68 -3.30
C THR A 17 7.43 -13.06 -4.79
N GLY A 18 7.11 -14.32 -5.11
CA GLY A 18 7.15 -14.88 -6.47
C GLY A 18 5.78 -14.96 -7.16
N GLN A 19 5.62 -15.98 -8.00
CA GLN A 19 4.44 -16.16 -8.87
C GLN A 19 3.07 -16.00 -8.20
N PRO A 20 2.83 -16.47 -6.95
CA PRO A 20 1.54 -16.26 -6.29
C PRO A 20 1.16 -14.78 -6.14
N THR A 21 2.14 -13.91 -5.88
CA THR A 21 1.89 -12.46 -5.74
C THR A 21 1.60 -11.81 -7.08
N VAL A 22 2.31 -12.21 -8.14
CA VAL A 22 2.00 -11.76 -9.51
C VAL A 22 0.58 -12.11 -9.88
N GLU A 23 0.15 -13.33 -9.60
CA GLU A 23 -1.20 -13.79 -9.93
C GLU A 23 -2.28 -12.99 -9.19
N LEU A 24 -2.06 -12.66 -7.91
CA LEU A 24 -2.97 -11.76 -7.19
C LEU A 24 -3.02 -10.36 -7.79
N LEU A 25 -1.87 -9.79 -8.18
CA LEU A 25 -1.83 -8.48 -8.84
C LEU A 25 -2.52 -8.51 -10.21
N ARG A 26 -2.38 -9.60 -10.98
CA ARG A 26 -3.09 -9.79 -12.25
C ARG A 26 -4.60 -9.81 -12.06
N GLN A 27 -5.10 -10.62 -11.11
CA GLN A 27 -6.53 -10.69 -10.81
C GLN A 27 -7.10 -9.33 -10.38
N LEU A 28 -6.33 -8.56 -9.61
CA LEU A 28 -6.71 -7.19 -9.25
C LEU A 28 -6.77 -6.25 -10.45
N VAL A 29 -5.82 -6.34 -11.38
CA VAL A 29 -5.83 -5.55 -12.64
C VAL A 29 -7.00 -5.96 -13.54
N GLU A 30 -7.29 -7.25 -13.68
CA GLU A 30 -8.46 -7.74 -14.43
C GLU A 30 -9.77 -7.21 -13.85
N LEU A 31 -9.92 -7.25 -12.52
CA LEU A 31 -11.07 -6.67 -11.83
C LEU A 31 -11.14 -5.15 -12.03
N MET A 32 -9.99 -4.46 -11.95
CA MET A 32 -9.89 -3.03 -12.21
C MET A 32 -10.43 -2.68 -13.60
N GLN A 33 -10.01 -3.43 -14.62
CA GLN A 33 -10.44 -3.25 -16.01
C GLN A 33 -11.92 -3.58 -16.19
N ALA A 34 -12.42 -4.66 -15.57
CA ALA A 34 -13.83 -5.02 -15.60
C ALA A 34 -14.72 -3.94 -14.97
N ARG A 35 -14.31 -3.36 -13.83
CA ARG A 35 -14.99 -2.21 -13.22
C ARG A 35 -14.92 -0.98 -14.12
N ALA A 36 -13.74 -0.63 -14.65
CA ALA A 36 -13.58 0.52 -15.54
C ALA A 36 -14.48 0.44 -16.78
N ASN A 37 -14.59 -0.74 -17.39
CA ASN A 37 -15.44 -0.96 -18.56
C ASN A 37 -16.93 -0.79 -18.26
N ARG A 38 -17.40 -1.21 -17.07
CA ARG A 38 -18.80 -1.03 -16.66
C ARG A 38 -19.13 0.41 -16.28
N LEU A 39 -18.18 1.17 -15.76
CA LEU A 39 -18.38 2.58 -15.43
C LEU A 39 -18.27 3.49 -16.66
N ARG A 40 -17.58 3.05 -17.71
CA ARG A 40 -17.39 3.81 -18.96
C ARG A 40 -18.73 4.28 -19.53
N GLY A 41 -18.89 5.59 -19.66
CA GLY A 41 -20.11 6.21 -20.19
C GLY A 41 -21.26 6.34 -19.19
N HIS A 42 -21.14 5.80 -17.98
CA HIS A 42 -22.19 5.86 -16.94
C HIS A 42 -21.80 6.75 -15.75
N THR A 43 -20.62 6.55 -15.18
CA THR A 43 -20.12 7.36 -14.05
C THR A 43 -18.59 7.39 -14.04
N ARG A 44 -18.02 8.42 -13.41
CA ARG A 44 -16.56 8.59 -13.29
C ARG A 44 -15.97 7.87 -12.08
N LEU A 45 -16.80 7.50 -11.10
CA LEU A 45 -16.34 6.95 -9.82
C LEU A 45 -17.17 5.74 -9.38
N HIS A 46 -16.47 4.69 -8.96
CA HIS A 46 -17.06 3.55 -8.28
C HIS A 46 -17.62 3.96 -6.91
N THR A 47 -18.83 3.48 -6.60
CA THR A 47 -19.40 3.58 -5.26
C THR A 47 -19.35 2.20 -4.60
N PRO A 48 -18.53 2.00 -3.55
CA PRO A 48 -18.43 0.71 -2.87
C PRO A 48 -19.78 0.18 -2.37
N SER A 49 -20.01 -1.11 -2.55
CA SER A 49 -21.19 -1.83 -2.03
C SER A 49 -20.77 -3.17 -1.43
N THR A 50 -21.70 -3.91 -0.83
CA THR A 50 -21.42 -5.26 -0.30
C THR A 50 -21.11 -6.28 -1.40
N THR A 51 -21.65 -6.09 -2.60
CA THR A 51 -21.37 -6.95 -3.76
C THR A 51 -20.13 -6.50 -4.52
N GLU A 52 -19.78 -5.22 -4.46
CA GLU A 52 -18.58 -4.64 -5.08
C GLU A 52 -17.84 -3.73 -4.09
N PRO A 53 -17.15 -4.32 -3.11
CA PRO A 53 -16.51 -3.55 -2.06
C PRO A 53 -15.32 -2.73 -2.58
N LEU A 54 -14.94 -1.73 -1.79
CA LEU A 54 -13.61 -1.12 -1.91
C LEU A 54 -12.57 -2.20 -1.64
N ILE A 55 -11.55 -2.27 -2.50
CA ILE A 55 -10.43 -3.18 -2.30
C ILE A 55 -9.23 -2.37 -1.85
N VAL A 56 -8.65 -2.75 -0.72
CA VAL A 56 -7.40 -2.18 -0.22
C VAL A 56 -6.33 -3.26 -0.27
N VAL A 57 -5.31 -3.02 -1.10
CA VAL A 57 -4.14 -3.88 -1.23
C VAL A 57 -3.08 -3.34 -0.28
N ILE A 58 -2.61 -4.16 0.65
CA ILE A 58 -1.58 -3.78 1.62
C ILE A 58 -0.31 -4.58 1.31
N ILE A 59 0.79 -3.87 1.11
CA ILE A 59 2.12 -4.44 0.86
C ILE A 59 3.02 -4.00 2.02
N ASP A 60 3.35 -4.94 2.91
CA ASP A 60 4.14 -4.71 4.13
C ASP A 60 5.58 -4.26 3.84
N GLU A 61 6.15 -4.75 2.75
CA GLU A 61 7.46 -4.34 2.27
C GLU A 61 7.52 -4.43 0.74
N ILE A 62 7.41 -3.29 0.07
CA ILE A 62 7.40 -3.22 -1.40
C ILE A 62 8.78 -3.45 -2.02
N ALA A 63 9.87 -3.20 -1.28
CA ALA A 63 11.23 -3.51 -1.73
C ALA A 63 11.42 -5.03 -1.91
N ALA A 64 10.68 -5.86 -1.17
CA ALA A 64 10.68 -7.31 -1.33
C ALA A 64 10.11 -7.77 -2.69
N LEU A 65 9.25 -6.96 -3.31
CA LEU A 65 8.65 -7.21 -4.61
C LEU A 65 9.39 -6.51 -5.76
N THR A 66 10.37 -5.67 -5.45
CA THR A 66 11.10 -4.85 -6.40
C THR A 66 12.61 -5.00 -6.23
N ALA A 67 13.22 -4.25 -5.31
CA ALA A 67 14.65 -4.17 -5.09
C ALA A 67 15.31 -5.53 -4.77
N TYR A 68 14.65 -6.37 -3.97
CA TYR A 68 15.22 -7.64 -3.49
C TYR A 68 14.90 -8.83 -4.39
N LEU A 69 14.06 -8.64 -5.40
CA LEU A 69 13.66 -9.70 -6.30
C LEU A 69 14.71 -9.89 -7.41
N THR A 70 15.29 -11.09 -7.48
CA THR A 70 16.37 -11.42 -8.42
C THR A 70 15.86 -11.74 -9.83
N ASP A 71 14.63 -12.28 -9.94
CA ASP A 71 14.00 -12.53 -11.24
C ASP A 71 13.54 -11.23 -11.89
N ARG A 72 14.30 -10.80 -12.91
CA ARG A 72 14.05 -9.55 -13.65
C ARG A 72 12.72 -9.55 -14.39
N LYS A 73 12.26 -10.70 -14.90
CA LYS A 73 10.98 -10.78 -15.63
C LYS A 73 9.82 -10.61 -14.65
N LEU A 74 9.90 -11.33 -13.54
CA LEU A 74 8.88 -11.24 -12.50
C LEU A 74 8.81 -9.83 -11.89
N ARG A 75 9.96 -9.21 -11.63
CA ARG A 75 10.04 -7.82 -11.18
C ARG A 75 9.41 -6.83 -12.15
N ALA A 76 9.76 -6.91 -13.44
CA ALA A 76 9.22 -6.02 -14.46
C ALA A 76 7.69 -6.14 -14.58
N GLU A 77 7.17 -7.37 -14.45
CA GLU A 77 5.73 -7.60 -14.45
C GLU A 77 5.04 -7.01 -13.22
N ILE A 78 5.61 -7.20 -12.01
CA ILE A 78 5.10 -6.57 -10.79
C ILE A 78 5.05 -5.05 -10.93
N GLU A 79 6.14 -4.44 -11.41
CA GLU A 79 6.21 -2.99 -11.63
C GLU A 79 5.12 -2.50 -12.60
N GLN A 80 4.88 -3.24 -13.69
CA GLN A 80 3.83 -2.93 -14.66
C GLN A 80 2.43 -3.05 -14.05
N LEU A 81 2.15 -4.10 -13.30
CA LEU A 81 0.86 -4.32 -12.64
C LEU A 81 0.59 -3.27 -11.55
N LEU A 82 1.59 -2.97 -10.71
CA LEU A 82 1.48 -1.91 -9.71
C LEU A 82 1.29 -0.53 -10.35
N GLY A 83 1.98 -0.24 -11.46
CA GLY A 83 1.80 1.01 -12.20
C GLY A 83 0.36 1.19 -12.70
N LEU A 84 -0.26 0.13 -13.21
CA LEU A 84 -1.67 0.14 -13.59
C LEU A 84 -2.59 0.37 -12.40
N LEU A 85 -2.42 -0.38 -11.31
CA LEU A 85 -3.25 -0.25 -10.10
C LEU A 85 -3.15 1.15 -9.48
N LEU A 86 -1.95 1.71 -9.37
CA LEU A 86 -1.74 3.03 -8.77
C LEU A 86 -2.29 4.17 -9.63
N SER A 87 -2.19 4.05 -10.96
CA SER A 87 -2.67 5.09 -11.88
C SER A 87 -4.17 5.06 -12.14
N GLN A 88 -4.80 3.87 -12.13
CA GLN A 88 -6.20 3.70 -12.56
C GLN A 88 -7.13 3.15 -11.46
N GLY A 89 -6.58 2.51 -10.42
CA GLY A 89 -7.36 1.78 -9.42
C GLY A 89 -8.31 2.66 -8.62
N ARG A 90 -7.90 3.88 -8.27
CA ARG A 90 -8.67 4.77 -7.38
C ARG A 90 -10.09 5.02 -7.90
N ALA A 91 -10.24 5.30 -9.19
CA ALA A 91 -11.54 5.60 -9.79
C ALA A 91 -12.50 4.39 -9.74
N VAL A 92 -11.95 3.17 -9.71
CA VAL A 92 -12.71 1.92 -9.70
C VAL A 92 -12.75 1.23 -8.33
N GLY A 93 -12.39 1.96 -7.27
CA GLY A 93 -12.47 1.45 -5.89
C GLY A 93 -11.43 0.39 -5.58
N ILE A 94 -10.21 0.54 -6.09
CA ILE A 94 -9.04 -0.25 -5.71
C ILE A 94 -7.95 0.72 -5.24
N SER A 95 -7.45 0.55 -4.02
CA SER A 95 -6.41 1.39 -3.43
C SER A 95 -5.24 0.53 -2.97
N VAL A 96 -4.02 1.07 -3.09
CA VAL A 96 -2.79 0.38 -2.67
C VAL A 96 -2.14 1.16 -1.53
N VAL A 97 -1.81 0.46 -0.46
CA VAL A 97 -0.99 0.94 0.65
C VAL A 97 0.28 0.10 0.64
N ALA A 98 1.43 0.75 0.56
CA ALA A 98 2.72 0.08 0.53
C ALA A 98 3.65 0.73 1.56
N ALA A 99 4.38 -0.09 2.30
CA ALA A 99 5.43 0.33 3.21
C ALA A 99 6.80 -0.10 2.65
N VAL A 100 7.82 0.70 2.99
CA VAL A 100 9.23 0.44 2.69
C VAL A 100 10.08 0.87 3.89
N GLN A 101 10.98 0.00 4.34
CA GLN A 101 11.86 0.31 5.47
C GLN A 101 13.08 1.13 5.07
N ASP A 102 13.69 0.81 3.92
CA ASP A 102 14.90 1.47 3.42
C ASP A 102 14.63 2.10 2.05
N PRO A 103 14.28 3.40 2.00
CA PRO A 103 13.94 4.06 0.74
C PRO A 103 15.15 4.24 -0.20
N ALA A 104 16.38 4.07 0.30
CA ALA A 104 17.59 4.23 -0.51
C ALA A 104 17.87 3.01 -1.40
N LYS A 105 17.40 1.82 -1.00
CA LYS A 105 17.52 0.59 -1.79
C LYS A 105 16.42 0.44 -2.82
N ASP A 106 15.44 1.34 -2.79
CA ASP A 106 14.24 1.23 -3.60
C ASP A 106 14.20 2.29 -4.70
N THR A 107 14.51 1.85 -5.92
CA THR A 107 14.29 2.65 -7.13
C THR A 107 12.91 2.36 -7.72
N LEU A 108 11.85 2.32 -6.92
CA LEU A 108 10.48 2.11 -7.38
C LEU A 108 10.10 3.15 -8.45
N PRO A 109 9.97 2.76 -9.73
CA PRO A 109 9.61 3.70 -10.79
C PRO A 109 8.20 4.28 -10.58
N VAL A 110 7.35 3.55 -9.87
CA VAL A 110 5.95 3.92 -9.60
C VAL A 110 5.77 4.77 -8.33
N ARG A 111 6.85 5.16 -7.63
CA ARG A 111 6.78 5.96 -6.39
C ARG A 111 5.98 7.25 -6.57
N GLN A 112 6.11 7.89 -7.72
CA GLN A 112 5.40 9.12 -8.07
C GLN A 112 3.88 8.92 -8.12
N LEU A 113 3.40 7.69 -8.36
CA LEU A 113 1.96 7.39 -8.45
C LEU A 113 1.28 7.27 -7.08
N PHE A 114 2.04 7.17 -5.98
CA PHE A 114 1.49 7.26 -4.63
C PHE A 114 1.20 8.71 -4.27
N THR A 115 -0.07 9.08 -4.30
CA THR A 115 -0.51 10.48 -4.03
C THR A 115 -0.55 10.85 -2.56
N VAL A 116 -0.44 9.88 -1.66
CA VAL A 116 -0.29 10.09 -0.22
C VAL A 116 0.99 9.40 0.22
N ARG A 117 1.89 10.16 0.84
CA ARG A 117 3.19 9.67 1.30
C ARG A 117 3.34 9.98 2.78
N ILE A 118 3.83 9.00 3.54
CA ILE A 118 4.02 9.10 4.99
C ILE A 118 5.49 8.80 5.28
N GLY A 119 6.16 9.73 5.93
CA GLY A 119 7.54 9.58 6.39
C GLY A 119 7.56 9.52 7.91
N LEU A 120 7.89 8.36 8.47
CA LEU A 120 8.23 8.23 9.89
C LEU A 120 9.68 8.65 10.12
N ARG A 121 10.22 8.41 11.33
CA ARG A 121 11.63 8.68 11.61
C ARG A 121 12.54 8.04 10.58
N MET A 122 13.49 8.83 10.06
CA MET A 122 14.54 8.39 9.14
C MET A 122 15.92 8.66 9.75
N THR A 123 16.96 8.05 9.18
CA THR A 123 18.33 8.23 9.68
C THR A 123 19.03 9.39 8.99
N GLU A 124 18.74 9.61 7.70
CA GLU A 124 19.40 10.65 6.91
C GLU A 124 18.39 11.65 6.32
N ALA A 125 18.78 12.93 6.28
CA ALA A 125 17.96 14.00 5.70
C ALA A 125 17.59 13.75 4.23
N THR A 126 18.48 13.08 3.48
CA THR A 126 18.28 12.70 2.08
C THR A 126 17.08 11.76 1.92
N GLN A 127 16.84 10.86 2.88
CA GLN A 127 15.74 9.91 2.85
C GLN A 127 14.37 10.61 2.92
N THR A 128 14.28 11.72 3.65
CA THR A 128 13.07 12.54 3.71
C THR A 128 12.65 13.01 2.32
N ALA A 129 13.61 13.55 1.55
CA ALA A 129 13.36 13.99 0.18
C ALA A 129 13.07 12.81 -0.78
N MET A 130 13.67 11.63 -0.55
CA MET A 130 13.40 10.44 -1.34
C MET A 130 11.95 9.95 -1.20
N VAL A 131 11.40 9.99 0.02
CA VAL A 131 10.05 9.47 0.31
C VAL A 131 8.97 10.54 0.13
N LEU A 132 9.18 11.73 0.70
CA LEU A 132 8.16 12.79 0.71
C LEU A 132 8.31 13.79 -0.44
N GLY A 133 9.43 13.75 -1.16
CA GLY A 133 9.77 14.71 -2.21
C GLY A 133 10.54 15.92 -1.68
N GLN A 134 11.31 16.55 -2.56
CA GLN A 134 12.15 17.71 -2.21
C GLN A 134 11.31 18.87 -1.65
N GLY A 135 10.17 19.17 -2.27
CA GLY A 135 9.31 20.27 -1.82
C GLY A 135 8.78 20.09 -0.39
N ALA A 136 8.54 18.85 0.05
CA ALA A 136 8.13 18.59 1.43
C ALA A 136 9.27 18.84 2.42
N ARG A 137 10.51 18.46 2.07
CA ARG A 137 11.70 18.74 2.89
C ARG A 137 11.94 20.24 3.02
N ASP A 138 11.83 20.97 1.91
CA ASP A 138 11.99 22.42 1.87
C ASP A 138 10.87 23.13 2.66
N ALA A 139 9.68 22.53 2.71
CA ALA A 139 8.54 22.98 3.50
C ALA A 139 8.56 22.52 4.97
N GLY A 140 9.67 21.95 5.45
CA GLY A 140 9.88 21.63 6.87
C GLY A 140 9.47 20.22 7.32
N ALA A 141 9.29 19.26 6.39
CA ALA A 141 9.28 17.85 6.79
C ALA A 141 10.71 17.41 7.14
N GLU A 142 10.95 17.15 8.42
CA GLU A 142 12.28 16.81 8.95
C GLU A 142 12.22 15.43 9.63
N CYS A 143 12.03 14.37 8.84
CA CYS A 143 11.89 13.00 9.35
C CYS A 143 13.15 12.51 10.08
N ASP A 144 14.32 13.00 9.66
CA ASP A 144 15.63 12.73 10.25
C ASP A 144 15.84 13.38 11.63
N LEU A 145 15.07 14.42 11.95
CA LEU A 145 15.11 15.12 13.25
C LEU A 145 14.03 14.64 14.23
N ILE A 146 13.21 13.65 13.85
CA ILE A 146 12.24 13.04 14.76
C ILE A 146 13.00 12.27 15.85
N ALA A 147 12.73 12.57 17.11
CA ALA A 147 13.39 11.92 18.23
C ALA A 147 13.01 10.43 18.35
N ASP A 148 13.98 9.58 18.66
CA ASP A 148 13.78 8.13 18.90
C ASP A 148 12.74 7.85 19.99
N ALA A 149 12.66 8.71 21.01
CA ALA A 149 11.69 8.62 22.10
C ALA A 149 10.24 8.94 21.69
N THR A 150 9.99 9.24 20.41
CA THR A 150 8.67 9.60 19.89
C THR A 150 8.18 8.65 18.80
N PRO A 151 8.02 7.34 19.10
CA PRO A 151 7.54 6.38 18.12
C PRO A 151 6.16 6.75 17.57
N GLY A 152 5.98 6.48 16.29
CA GLY A 152 4.77 6.80 15.52
C GLY A 152 4.68 8.25 15.04
N VAL A 153 5.59 9.15 15.44
CA VAL A 153 5.64 10.51 14.87
C VAL A 153 6.15 10.47 13.44
N GLY A 154 5.53 11.26 12.58
CA GLY A 154 5.91 11.37 11.17
C GLY A 154 5.29 12.59 10.50
N TYR A 155 5.50 12.67 9.18
CA TYR A 155 4.91 13.67 8.31
C TYR A 155 4.07 13.00 7.23
N VAL A 156 2.90 13.57 6.94
CA VAL A 156 2.02 13.17 5.84
C VAL A 156 2.06 14.25 4.77
N VAL A 157 2.25 13.82 3.53
CA VAL A 157 2.15 14.66 2.34
C VAL A 157 1.07 14.09 1.44
N ILE A 158 0.16 14.95 1.01
CA ILE A 158 -0.88 14.62 0.04
C ILE A 158 -0.60 15.46 -1.21
N ASP A 159 -0.52 14.84 -2.38
CA ASP A 159 -0.29 15.54 -3.64
C ASP A 159 -1.34 16.64 -3.83
N GLY A 160 -0.87 17.84 -4.20
CA GLY A 160 -1.70 19.04 -4.31
C GLY A 160 -1.84 19.86 -3.02
N THR A 161 -1.32 19.38 -1.89
CA THR A 161 -1.21 20.19 -0.67
C THR A 161 0.12 20.92 -0.60
N ALA A 162 0.11 22.15 -0.07
CA ALA A 162 1.30 23.01 -0.05
C ALA A 162 2.32 22.64 1.05
N HIS A 163 1.87 22.05 2.16
CA HIS A 163 2.71 21.83 3.34
C HIS A 163 2.55 20.42 3.92
N PRO A 164 3.65 19.78 4.34
CA PRO A 164 3.59 18.51 5.07
C PRO A 164 2.88 18.70 6.42
N THR A 165 2.05 17.73 6.80
CA THR A 165 1.37 17.72 8.10
C THR A 165 2.09 16.79 9.06
N ARG A 166 2.52 17.31 10.21
CA ARG A 166 3.11 16.48 11.28
C ARG A 166 2.01 15.72 12.02
N VAL A 167 2.19 14.41 12.18
CA VAL A 167 1.20 13.51 12.79
C VAL A 167 1.86 12.56 13.79
N ARG A 168 1.04 11.84 14.57
CA ARG A 168 1.47 10.71 15.38
C ARG A 168 0.49 9.55 15.22
N ALA A 169 0.98 8.39 14.83
CA ALA A 169 0.19 7.16 14.75
C ALA A 169 -0.21 6.65 16.15
N PHE A 170 -1.36 5.98 16.23
CA PHE A 170 -1.73 5.23 17.42
C PHE A 170 -0.78 4.03 17.59
N HIS A 171 -0.47 3.71 18.85
CA HIS A 171 0.26 2.50 19.18
C HIS A 171 -0.72 1.34 19.30
N VAL A 172 -0.63 0.39 18.37
CA VAL A 172 -1.43 -0.85 18.36
C VAL A 172 -0.53 -1.99 18.83
N THR A 173 -0.92 -2.66 19.91
CA THR A 173 -0.14 -3.76 20.49
C THR A 173 -0.51 -5.11 19.89
N ASP A 174 0.30 -6.13 20.10
CA ASP A 174 -0.01 -7.51 19.70
C ASP A 174 -1.33 -8.03 20.30
N HIS A 175 -1.65 -7.58 21.53
CA HIS A 175 -2.93 -7.89 22.16
C HIS A 175 -4.10 -7.27 21.39
N ASP A 176 -3.96 -6.00 20.99
CA ASP A 176 -4.98 -5.30 20.20
C ASP A 176 -5.17 -5.99 18.84
N ILE A 177 -4.08 -6.37 18.16
CA ILE A 177 -4.14 -7.11 16.89
C ILE A 177 -4.86 -8.44 17.07
N THR A 178 -4.55 -9.18 18.13
CA THR A 178 -5.20 -10.46 18.43
C THR A 178 -6.70 -10.28 18.69
N ALA A 179 -7.08 -9.24 19.45
CA ALA A 179 -8.48 -8.92 19.73
C ALA A 179 -9.23 -8.52 18.46
N LEU A 180 -8.63 -7.68 17.62
CA LEU A 180 -9.19 -7.26 16.33
C LEU A 180 -9.37 -8.45 15.38
N ALA A 181 -8.36 -9.31 15.25
CA ALA A 181 -8.42 -10.49 14.38
C ALA A 181 -9.51 -11.49 14.79
N ARG A 182 -9.79 -11.60 16.09
CA ARG A 182 -10.90 -12.42 16.61
C ARG A 182 -12.26 -11.78 16.38
N THR A 183 -12.35 -10.47 16.50
CA THR A 183 -13.63 -9.73 16.45
C THR A 183 -14.08 -9.45 15.01
N PHE A 184 -13.13 -9.18 14.11
CA PHE A 184 -13.38 -8.76 12.73
C PHE A 184 -12.70 -9.67 11.70
N PRO A 185 -12.98 -10.99 11.68
CA PRO A 185 -12.48 -11.84 10.62
C PRO A 185 -13.09 -11.45 9.27
N ALA A 186 -12.30 -11.53 8.20
CA ALA A 186 -12.80 -11.31 6.85
C ALA A 186 -13.90 -12.33 6.52
N PRO A 187 -14.97 -11.92 5.83
CA PRO A 187 -15.95 -12.86 5.29
C PRO A 187 -15.23 -13.82 4.33
N ARG A 188 -15.16 -15.11 4.70
CA ARG A 188 -14.58 -16.11 3.81
C ARG A 188 -15.56 -16.36 2.67
N PRO A 189 -15.12 -16.30 1.39
CA PRO A 189 -15.91 -16.84 0.30
C PRO A 189 -16.26 -18.28 0.67
N ARG A 190 -17.55 -18.63 0.67
CA ARG A 190 -17.94 -20.05 0.77
C ARG A 190 -17.27 -20.74 -0.41
N THR A 191 -16.28 -21.56 -0.14
CA THR A 191 -15.85 -22.59 -1.08
C THR A 191 -17.10 -23.41 -1.40
N GLN A 192 -17.61 -23.30 -2.63
CA GLN A 192 -18.54 -24.31 -3.12
C GLN A 192 -17.72 -25.60 -3.14
N GLY A 193 -17.96 -26.47 -2.16
CA GLY A 193 -17.35 -27.78 -2.11
C GLY A 193 -17.67 -28.51 -3.40
N THR A 194 -16.62 -28.87 -4.14
CA THR A 194 -16.72 -29.86 -5.20
C THR A 194 -17.09 -31.17 -4.52
N VAL A 195 -18.31 -31.66 -4.80
CA VAL A 195 -18.71 -33.04 -4.58
C VAL A 195 -18.23 -33.85 -5.79
#